data_AF-A0A2E3G816-F1
#
_entry.id   AF-A0A2E3G816-F1
#
_cell.length_a   1.000
_cell.length_b   1.000
_cell.length_c   1.000
_cell.angle_alpha   90.00
_cell.angle_beta   90.00
_cell.angle_gamma   90.00
#
_symmetry.space_group_name_H-M   'P 1'
#
loop_
_entity.id
_entity.type
_entity.pdbx_description
1 polymer ?
#
loop_
_entity_poly.entity_id
_entity_poly.type
_entity_poly.pdbx_seq_one_letter_code
_entity_poly.pdbx_strand_id
1 'polypeptide(L)'
;MATNPYFNKNYSSQSEQDLYDDLMEESIKIHGIDVSYLPRDVQKIDYLFKDVEVSRFNTTHDIEMFVDSVEQFGGEGDFLSKFGVEIRDTLELTVMVNRFDTLNIGRPKEGDLIFFPFNKQLFEVMFVEDEQIFYTLGKKFVYRLKLELFEYSNQMINTGIEDIDNIQYKNAYSIELTTTTGTGDYVVGENVFQGTDLASATAKGRVASWANNTLELIDVVGKFVEGVTVDGDGGASYEIDLPDSYEDVELDMPNDPLSDNIDYEKEADKVIDFSENNPFSEEDL
;
A
#
# COMPACT_ATOMS: atom_id res chain seq x y z
N MET A 1 34.74 -25.36 35.13
CA MET A 1 34.10 -24.15 34.59
C MET A 1 33.66 -24.46 33.17
N ALA A 2 32.40 -24.25 32.83
CA ALA A 2 31.84 -24.72 31.56
C ALA A 2 32.07 -23.74 30.39
N THR A 3 32.40 -22.47 30.64
CA THR A 3 32.59 -21.43 29.61
C THR A 3 33.84 -20.60 29.87
N ASN A 4 34.44 -20.08 28.80
CA ASN A 4 35.71 -19.35 28.86
C ASN A 4 35.51 -17.98 29.55
N PRO A 5 36.17 -17.73 30.71
CA PRO A 5 35.99 -16.49 31.46
C PRO A 5 36.51 -15.22 30.77
N TYR A 6 37.30 -15.33 29.70
CA TYR A 6 37.79 -14.19 28.91
C TYR A 6 36.82 -13.73 27.81
N PHE A 7 35.90 -14.59 27.38
CA PHE A 7 34.92 -14.27 26.34
C PHE A 7 33.50 -14.17 26.88
N ASN A 8 33.18 -14.91 27.95
CA ASN A 8 31.81 -14.98 28.48
C ASN A 8 31.50 -13.91 29.55
N LYS A 9 32.31 -12.84 29.66
CA LYS A 9 32.11 -11.73 30.61
C LYS A 9 31.93 -10.37 29.93
N ASN A 10 31.88 -10.34 28.60
CA ASN A 10 31.92 -9.10 27.81
C ASN A 10 30.54 -8.43 27.68
N TYR A 11 29.54 -8.88 28.44
CA TYR A 11 28.22 -8.25 28.57
C TYR A 11 28.25 -6.76 28.97
N SER A 12 29.38 -6.26 29.48
CA SER A 12 29.55 -4.87 29.93
C SER A 12 30.70 -4.12 29.24
N SER A 13 31.34 -4.74 28.24
CA SER A 13 32.46 -4.13 27.51
C SER A 13 31.93 -3.26 26.38
N GLN A 14 31.62 -2.00 26.68
CA GLN A 14 31.07 -1.04 25.71
C GLN A 14 31.94 -0.92 24.44
N SER A 15 33.27 -0.88 24.58
CA SER A 15 34.18 -0.75 23.44
C SER A 15 34.16 -1.94 22.47
N GLU A 16 33.86 -3.15 22.95
CA GLU A 16 33.72 -4.31 22.07
C GLU A 16 32.35 -4.34 21.39
N GLN A 17 31.30 -3.91 22.10
CA GLN A 17 29.96 -3.75 21.53
C GLN A 17 29.98 -2.70 20.42
N ASP A 18 30.60 -1.54 20.67
CA ASP A 18 30.72 -0.45 19.69
C ASP A 18 31.54 -0.89 18.45
N LEU A 19 32.66 -1.61 18.65
CA LEU A 19 33.44 -2.12 17.51
C LEU A 19 32.64 -3.14 16.68
N TYR A 20 31.85 -4.00 17.33
CA TYR A 20 31.02 -4.96 16.64
C TYR A 20 29.89 -4.27 15.87
N ASP A 21 29.25 -3.27 16.49
CA ASP A 21 28.26 -2.38 15.87
C ASP A 21 28.83 -1.72 14.61
N ASP A 22 29.98 -1.05 14.71
CA ASP A 22 30.61 -0.33 13.61
C ASP A 22 30.98 -1.28 12.44
N LEU A 23 31.55 -2.44 12.75
CA LEU A 23 31.94 -3.42 11.74
C LEU A 23 30.73 -3.99 11.00
N MET A 24 29.65 -4.25 11.73
CA MET A 24 28.45 -4.81 11.15
C MET A 24 27.66 -3.73 10.38
N GLU A 25 27.69 -2.47 10.83
CA GLU A 25 27.09 -1.34 10.10
C GLU A 25 27.80 -1.15 8.76
N GLU A 26 29.14 -1.17 8.76
CA GLU A 26 29.93 -1.09 7.54
C GLU A 26 29.68 -2.30 6.62
N SER A 27 29.52 -3.51 7.17
CA SER A 27 29.17 -4.69 6.38
C SER A 27 27.83 -4.54 5.67
N ILE A 28 26.82 -3.99 6.34
CA ILE A 28 25.50 -3.76 5.74
C ILE A 28 25.57 -2.63 4.71
N LYS A 29 26.38 -1.59 4.92
CA LYS A 29 26.59 -0.54 3.91
C LYS A 29 27.31 -1.03 2.65
N ILE A 30 28.22 -2.00 2.78
CA ILE A 30 28.97 -2.55 1.64
C ILE A 30 28.11 -3.55 0.84
N HIS A 31 27.34 -4.40 1.52
CA HIS A 31 26.66 -5.54 0.90
C HIS A 31 25.13 -5.43 0.85
N GLY A 32 24.56 -4.47 1.57
CA GLY A 32 23.13 -4.21 1.57
C GLY A 32 22.68 -3.45 0.33
N ILE A 33 21.39 -3.12 0.35
CA ILE A 33 20.71 -2.35 -0.67
C ILE A 33 20.07 -1.12 -0.02
N ASP A 34 19.96 -0.05 -0.80
CA ASP A 34 19.25 1.16 -0.38
C ASP A 34 17.76 0.96 -0.61
N VAL A 35 16.97 1.11 0.45
CA VAL A 35 15.50 1.06 0.41
C VAL A 35 14.93 2.29 1.09
N SER A 36 13.74 2.70 0.68
CA SER A 36 13.03 3.79 1.34
C SER A 36 12.02 3.20 2.32
N TYR A 37 12.15 3.54 3.59
CA TYR A 37 11.27 3.10 4.67
C TYR A 37 10.21 4.15 5.00
N LEU A 38 8.96 3.70 5.07
CA LEU A 38 7.78 4.53 5.24
C LEU A 38 7.08 4.12 6.54
N PRO A 39 7.23 4.91 7.62
CA PRO A 39 6.53 4.63 8.86
C PRO A 39 5.03 4.87 8.70
N ARG A 40 4.23 3.95 9.26
CA ARG A 40 2.77 4.06 9.27
C ARG A 40 2.32 5.11 10.29
N ASP A 41 1.61 6.13 9.80
CA ASP A 41 0.87 7.08 10.64
C ASP A 41 -0.61 6.65 10.71
N VAL A 42 -1.02 6.20 11.88
CA VAL A 42 -2.38 5.73 12.10
C VAL A 42 -3.22 6.89 12.66
N GLN A 43 -4.14 7.40 11.84
CA GLN A 43 -5.16 8.33 12.31
C GLN A 43 -6.21 7.55 13.10
N LYS A 44 -6.11 7.60 14.42
CA LYS A 44 -7.04 6.93 15.31
C LYS A 44 -8.43 7.59 15.24
N ILE A 45 -9.39 6.89 14.66
CA ILE A 45 -10.80 7.31 14.66
C ILE A 45 -11.51 6.58 15.80
N ASP A 46 -12.09 7.39 16.68
CA ASP A 46 -13.02 7.09 17.79
C ASP A 46 -12.75 5.90 18.75
N TYR A 47 -12.56 6.23 20.03
CA TYR A 47 -12.45 5.29 21.14
C TYR A 47 -13.77 4.60 21.51
N LEU A 48 -14.92 5.13 21.08
CA LEU A 48 -16.25 4.62 21.46
C LEU A 48 -16.70 3.47 20.55
N PHE A 49 -16.47 3.58 19.25
CA PHE A 49 -16.89 2.58 18.26
C PHE A 49 -15.77 1.66 17.77
N LYS A 50 -14.50 1.99 18.04
CA LYS A 50 -13.33 1.23 17.55
C LYS A 50 -13.39 0.98 16.04
N ASP A 51 -13.84 1.99 15.29
CA ASP A 51 -14.03 1.88 13.84
C ASP A 51 -12.77 2.32 13.08
N VAL A 52 -12.74 2.01 11.78
CA VAL A 52 -11.54 1.85 10.94
C VAL A 52 -10.46 2.93 11.14
N GLU A 53 -9.28 2.45 11.50
CA GLU A 53 -8.03 3.20 11.49
C GLU A 53 -7.48 3.27 10.05
N VAL A 54 -7.68 4.40 9.37
CA VAL A 54 -7.09 4.62 8.04
C VAL A 54 -5.59 4.86 8.20
N SER A 55 -4.78 3.99 7.59
CA SER A 55 -3.34 4.14 7.53
C SER A 55 -2.94 5.26 6.58
N ARG A 56 -2.03 6.12 7.02
CA ARG A 56 -1.42 7.16 6.20
C ARG A 56 0.10 7.02 6.18
N PHE A 57 0.70 7.31 5.03
CA PHE A 57 2.15 7.28 4.84
C PHE A 57 2.58 8.63 4.25
N ASN A 58 3.11 9.52 5.10
CA ASN A 58 3.44 10.90 4.73
C ASN A 58 4.96 11.18 4.71
N THR A 59 5.76 10.24 5.16
CA THR A 59 7.20 10.44 5.36
C THR A 59 7.95 9.22 4.83
N THR A 60 9.14 9.48 4.30
CA THR A 60 10.02 8.47 3.74
C THR A 60 11.43 8.67 4.30
N HIS A 61 12.13 7.58 4.56
CA HIS A 61 13.49 7.56 5.10
C HIS A 61 14.34 6.56 4.34
N ASP A 62 15.39 7.03 3.67
CA ASP A 62 16.31 6.13 2.97
C ASP A 62 17.24 5.44 3.97
N ILE A 63 17.16 4.11 4.00
CA ILE A 63 17.94 3.26 4.89
C ILE A 63 18.52 2.05 4.14
N GLU A 64 19.72 1.68 4.53
CA GLU A 64 20.39 0.49 4.07
C GLU A 64 19.83 -0.75 4.79
N MET A 65 19.44 -1.75 4.01
CA MET A 65 19.00 -3.04 4.53
C MET A 65 19.77 -4.18 3.86
N PHE A 66 20.07 -5.21 4.63
CA PHE A 66 20.67 -6.42 4.11
C PHE A 66 19.57 -7.43 3.77
N VAL A 67 19.60 -7.97 2.55
CA VAL A 67 18.69 -9.04 2.13
C VAL A 67 19.24 -10.36 2.61
N ASP A 68 18.57 -11.01 3.56
CA ASP A 68 19.00 -12.31 4.09
C ASP A 68 18.65 -13.45 3.12
N SER A 69 17.58 -13.30 2.33
CA SER A 69 17.16 -14.30 1.36
C SER A 69 17.91 -14.16 0.03
N VAL A 70 19.07 -14.78 -0.09
CA VAL A 70 19.79 -14.96 -1.37
C VAL A 70 19.61 -16.37 -1.96
N GLU A 71 19.11 -17.33 -1.15
CA GLU A 71 18.81 -18.69 -1.60
C GLU A 71 17.31 -18.84 -1.94
N GLN A 72 17.03 -18.72 -3.24
CA GLN A 72 16.04 -19.53 -3.98
C GLN A 72 14.73 -19.83 -3.23
N PHE A 73 13.74 -18.94 -3.35
CA PHE A 73 12.31 -19.25 -3.17
C PHE A 73 12.02 -20.21 -2.00
N GLY A 74 12.45 -19.82 -0.79
CA GLY A 74 12.08 -20.49 0.46
C GLY A 74 10.66 -20.16 0.93
N GLY A 75 9.85 -19.48 0.10
CA GLY A 75 8.41 -19.39 0.32
C GLY A 75 7.85 -20.80 0.28
N GLU A 76 7.12 -21.18 1.33
CA GLU A 76 6.37 -22.43 1.39
C GLU A 76 5.58 -22.57 0.08
N GLY A 77 6.03 -23.49 -0.78
CA GLY A 77 5.53 -23.61 -2.13
C GLY A 77 4.02 -23.82 -2.13
N ASP A 78 3.32 -22.93 -2.82
CA ASP A 78 1.94 -23.10 -3.28
C ASP A 78 1.01 -23.67 -2.19
N PHE A 79 0.64 -22.84 -1.22
CA PHE A 79 -0.29 -23.30 -0.18
C PHE A 79 -1.70 -23.42 -0.78
N LEU A 80 -2.11 -24.67 -1.06
CA LEU A 80 -3.45 -24.97 -1.55
C LEU A 80 -4.45 -24.92 -0.38
N SER A 81 -5.13 -23.78 -0.24
CA SER A 81 -6.24 -23.62 0.69
C SER A 81 -7.55 -24.11 0.05
N LYS A 82 -8.59 -24.35 0.86
CA LYS A 82 -9.94 -24.71 0.35
C LYS A 82 -10.59 -23.58 -0.49
N PHE A 83 -9.97 -22.41 -0.53
CA PHE A 83 -10.39 -21.24 -1.30
C PHE A 83 -9.52 -20.96 -2.54
N GLY A 84 -8.49 -21.77 -2.81
CA GLY A 84 -7.63 -21.59 -3.97
C GLY A 84 -6.14 -21.73 -3.66
N VAL A 85 -5.36 -21.46 -4.69
CA VAL A 85 -3.90 -21.32 -4.64
C VAL A 85 -3.59 -19.91 -4.19
N GLU A 86 -2.88 -19.74 -3.08
CA GLU A 86 -2.40 -18.43 -2.62
C GLU A 86 -0.87 -18.43 -2.62
N ILE A 87 -0.27 -17.65 -3.53
CA ILE A 87 1.19 -17.48 -3.62
C ILE A 87 1.54 -16.19 -2.91
N ARG A 88 2.12 -16.29 -1.70
CA ARG A 88 2.66 -15.15 -0.97
C ARG A 88 4.18 -15.14 -1.06
N ASP A 89 4.70 -14.13 -1.73
CA ASP A 89 6.14 -13.87 -1.74
C ASP A 89 6.53 -13.22 -0.42
N THR A 90 7.38 -13.90 0.34
CA THR A 90 7.93 -13.41 1.61
C THR A 90 9.40 -13.00 1.42
N LEU A 91 9.81 -11.92 2.07
CA LEU A 91 11.17 -11.40 2.02
C LEU A 91 11.69 -11.16 3.43
N GLU A 92 12.90 -11.63 3.73
CA GLU A 92 13.57 -11.41 5.01
C GLU A 92 14.69 -10.37 4.86
N LEU A 93 14.60 -9.30 5.65
CA LEU A 93 15.61 -8.24 5.70
C LEU A 93 16.19 -8.09 7.10
N THR A 94 17.49 -7.80 7.16
CA THR A 94 18.19 -7.41 8.37
C THR A 94 18.56 -5.92 8.31
N VAL A 95 18.26 -5.18 9.37
CA VAL A 95 18.56 -3.75 9.50
C VAL A 95 19.18 -3.43 10.85
N MET A 96 20.06 -2.44 10.89
CA MET A 96 20.72 -1.99 12.12
C MET A 96 19.80 -1.23 13.07
N VAL A 97 19.91 -1.51 14.37
CA VAL A 97 19.19 -0.77 15.41
C VAL A 97 19.63 0.71 15.44
N ASN A 98 20.94 0.97 15.31
CA ASN A 98 21.51 2.32 15.38
C ASN A 98 20.94 3.26 14.28
N ARG A 99 20.53 2.72 13.12
CA ARG A 99 19.95 3.53 12.03
C ARG A 99 18.60 4.13 12.42
N PHE A 100 17.80 3.37 13.14
CA PHE A 100 16.51 3.82 13.65
C PHE A 100 16.65 4.84 14.79
N ASP A 101 17.66 4.67 15.64
CA ASP A 101 17.98 5.62 16.70
C ASP A 101 18.49 6.96 16.15
N THR A 102 19.32 6.95 15.10
CA THR A 102 19.82 8.19 14.47
C THR A 102 18.72 8.98 13.75
N LEU A 103 17.75 8.28 13.17
CA LEU A 103 16.58 8.90 12.54
C LEU A 103 15.48 9.30 13.54
N ASN A 104 15.60 8.90 14.81
CA ASN A 104 14.64 9.16 15.88
C ASN A 104 13.21 8.66 15.56
N ILE A 105 13.11 7.57 14.81
CA ILE A 105 11.83 6.92 14.43
C ILE A 105 11.45 5.85 15.48
N GLY A 106 12.39 5.47 16.34
CA GLY A 106 12.22 4.34 17.25
C GLY A 106 12.28 3.03 16.47
N ARG A 107 11.70 1.94 17.00
CA ARG A 107 11.76 0.63 16.33
C ARG A 107 10.82 0.56 15.11
N PRO A 108 11.17 -0.26 14.09
CA PRO A 108 10.21 -0.63 13.06
C PRO A 108 9.00 -1.32 13.69
N LYS A 109 7.82 -1.07 13.12
CA LYS A 109 6.54 -1.61 13.58
C LYS A 109 5.93 -2.47 12.48
N GLU A 110 5.05 -3.35 12.91
CA GLU A 110 4.21 -4.14 12.00
C GLU A 110 3.25 -3.19 11.26
N GLY A 111 3.13 -3.39 9.94
CA GLY A 111 2.35 -2.56 9.03
C GLY A 111 3.08 -1.34 8.47
N ASP A 112 4.36 -1.14 8.77
CA ASP A 112 5.19 -0.16 8.06
C ASP A 112 5.50 -0.65 6.64
N LEU A 113 5.77 0.27 5.71
CA LEU A 113 6.07 -0.07 4.31
C LEU A 113 7.53 0.15 3.98
N ILE A 114 8.07 -0.69 3.09
CA ILE A 114 9.40 -0.57 2.53
C ILE A 114 9.29 -0.56 1.01
N PHE A 115 9.81 0.50 0.41
CA PHE A 115 9.87 0.68 -1.04
C PHE A 115 11.23 0.27 -1.57
N PHE A 116 11.20 -0.59 -2.59
CA PHE A 116 12.39 -1.02 -3.31
C PHE A 116 12.51 -0.23 -4.62
N PRO A 117 13.55 0.61 -4.78
CA PRO A 117 13.66 1.46 -5.96
C PRO A 117 13.92 0.68 -7.26
N PHE A 118 14.45 -0.54 -7.18
CA PHE A 118 14.79 -1.34 -8.36
C PHE A 118 13.57 -1.99 -9.03
N ASN A 119 12.65 -2.56 -8.26
CA ASN A 119 11.43 -3.21 -8.76
C ASN A 119 10.20 -2.28 -8.71
N LYS A 120 10.29 -1.12 -8.04
CA LYS A 120 9.19 -0.18 -7.80
C LYS A 120 7.99 -0.83 -7.08
N GLN A 121 8.27 -1.81 -6.22
CA GLN A 121 7.25 -2.49 -5.41
C GLN A 121 7.35 -2.06 -3.95
N LEU A 122 6.20 -2.09 -3.28
CA LEU A 122 6.08 -1.87 -1.83
C LEU A 122 5.93 -3.22 -1.14
N PHE A 123 6.57 -3.35 0.02
CA PHE A 123 6.43 -4.49 0.91
C PHE A 123 5.98 -4.01 2.29
N GLU A 124 5.09 -4.77 2.91
CA GLU A 124 4.59 -4.52 4.27
C GLU A 124 5.38 -5.35 5.29
N VAL A 125 5.72 -4.72 6.42
CA VAL A 125 6.35 -5.40 7.55
C VAL A 125 5.31 -6.21 8.30
N MET A 126 5.35 -7.54 8.17
CA MET A 126 4.44 -8.44 8.86
C MET A 126 4.87 -8.72 10.29
N PHE A 127 6.17 -8.91 10.49
CA PHE A 127 6.71 -9.25 11.80
C PHE A 127 8.10 -8.67 11.99
N VAL A 128 8.33 -8.10 13.18
CA VAL A 128 9.62 -7.59 13.60
C VAL A 128 10.17 -8.51 14.67
N GLU A 129 11.20 -9.29 14.32
CA GLU A 129 11.92 -10.11 15.30
C GLU A 129 12.72 -9.21 16.24
N ASP A 130 12.21 -9.05 17.46
CA ASP A 130 12.87 -8.31 18.52
C ASP A 130 13.39 -9.21 19.67
N GLU A 131 13.17 -10.51 19.60
CA GLU A 131 13.67 -11.47 20.59
C GLU A 131 14.90 -12.24 20.09
N GLN A 132 16.10 -11.77 20.44
CA GLN A 132 17.30 -12.61 20.43
C GLN A 132 17.91 -12.65 21.84
N ILE A 133 17.45 -13.65 22.60
CA ILE A 133 17.82 -13.93 24.00
C ILE A 133 19.29 -14.41 24.12
N PHE A 134 20.00 -14.60 22.99
CA PHE A 134 21.31 -15.26 22.95
C PHE A 134 22.46 -14.42 22.35
N TYR A 135 22.41 -13.09 22.40
CA TYR A 135 23.59 -12.30 22.06
C TYR A 135 24.70 -12.52 23.11
N THR A 136 25.84 -13.01 22.65
CA THR A 136 27.04 -13.24 23.47
C THR A 136 27.56 -11.95 24.13
N LEU A 137 27.25 -10.79 23.53
CA LEU A 137 27.64 -9.45 24.00
C LEU A 137 26.55 -8.73 24.82
N GLY A 138 25.34 -9.31 24.96
CA GLY A 138 24.26 -8.75 25.80
C GLY A 138 23.55 -7.50 25.25
N LYS A 139 23.89 -7.04 24.05
CA LYS A 139 23.22 -5.93 23.33
C LYS A 139 22.61 -6.48 22.04
N LYS A 140 21.46 -5.94 21.64
CA LYS A 140 20.89 -6.19 20.31
C LYS A 140 21.51 -5.23 19.30
N PHE A 141 21.97 -5.80 18.19
CA PHE A 141 22.61 -5.04 17.12
C PHE A 141 21.68 -4.86 15.91
N VAL A 142 20.81 -5.84 15.64
CA VAL A 142 19.93 -5.83 14.45
C VAL A 142 18.47 -6.13 14.75
N TYR A 143 17.61 -5.60 13.90
CA TYR A 143 16.24 -6.05 13.70
C TYR A 143 16.17 -6.93 12.47
N ARG A 144 15.45 -8.05 12.57
CA ARG A 144 15.07 -8.87 11.43
C ARG A 144 13.61 -8.61 11.13
N LEU A 145 13.32 -8.31 9.87
CA LEU A 145 12.01 -7.95 9.37
C LEU A 145 11.56 -9.05 8.42
N LYS A 146 10.35 -9.56 8.63
CA LYS A 146 9.65 -10.41 7.67
C LYS A 146 8.65 -9.55 6.92
N LEU A 147 8.79 -9.52 5.61
CA LEU A 147 8.00 -8.69 4.72
C LEU A 147 7.16 -9.54 3.79
N GLU A 148 6.00 -9.00 3.39
CA GLU A 148 5.15 -9.52 2.33
C GLU A 148 4.88 -8.41 1.30
N LEU A 149 4.49 -8.79 0.07
CA LEU A 149 4.09 -7.81 -0.94
C LEU A 149 2.88 -7.00 -0.42
N PHE A 150 2.96 -5.67 -0.53
CA PHE A 150 1.90 -4.79 -0.04
C PHE A 150 0.68 -4.84 -0.96
N GLU A 151 -0.49 -5.10 -0.37
CA GLU A 151 -1.78 -5.01 -1.04
C GLU A 151 -2.48 -3.68 -0.68
N TYR A 152 -2.88 -2.94 -1.70
CA TYR A 152 -3.56 -1.66 -1.51
C TYR A 152 -4.98 -1.88 -0.98
N SER A 153 -5.31 -1.25 0.15
CA SER A 153 -6.59 -1.29 0.84
C SER A 153 -6.99 0.12 1.31
N ASN A 154 -7.13 1.05 0.35
CA ASN A 154 -7.55 2.43 0.58
C ASN A 154 -6.70 3.22 1.61
N GLN A 155 -5.41 2.87 1.75
CA GLN A 155 -4.48 3.67 2.54
C GLN A 155 -4.09 4.94 1.76
N MET A 156 -3.79 6.01 2.49
CA MET A 156 -3.33 7.26 1.88
C MET A 156 -1.81 7.31 1.86
N ILE A 157 -1.23 7.35 0.67
CA ILE A 157 0.21 7.45 0.45
C ILE A 157 0.49 8.82 -0.17
N ASN A 158 1.22 9.66 0.55
CA ASN A 158 1.63 10.98 0.09
C ASN A 158 3.05 11.27 0.60
N THR A 159 4.01 10.60 -0.01
CA THR A 159 5.41 10.65 0.37
C THR A 159 6.17 11.76 -0.34
N GLY A 160 5.60 12.32 -1.43
CA GLY A 160 6.25 13.30 -2.28
C GLY A 160 7.22 12.67 -3.29
N ILE A 161 7.33 11.34 -3.31
CA ILE A 161 8.07 10.59 -4.33
C ILE A 161 7.05 10.05 -5.33
N GLU A 162 7.12 10.52 -6.57
CA GLU A 162 6.18 10.18 -7.64
C GLU A 162 6.03 8.66 -7.84
N ASP A 163 7.14 7.91 -7.81
CA ASP A 163 7.11 6.46 -7.99
C ASP A 163 6.33 5.72 -6.89
N ILE A 164 6.35 6.25 -5.66
CA ILE A 164 5.65 5.66 -4.52
C ILE A 164 4.17 6.08 -4.55
N ASP A 165 3.91 7.36 -4.77
CA ASP A 165 2.54 7.90 -4.77
C ASP A 165 1.74 7.35 -5.97
N ASN A 166 2.40 7.04 -7.10
CA ASN A 166 1.81 6.35 -8.24
C ASN A 166 1.20 4.99 -7.91
N ILE A 167 1.67 4.30 -6.87
CA ILE A 167 1.13 3.00 -6.47
C ILE A 167 -0.29 3.17 -5.91
N GLN A 168 -0.56 4.28 -5.20
CA GLN A 168 -1.92 4.64 -4.81
C GLN A 168 -2.78 4.89 -6.06
N TYR A 169 -2.34 5.74 -6.98
CA TYR A 169 -3.17 6.13 -8.13
C TYR A 169 -3.50 4.97 -9.08
N LYS A 170 -2.61 3.98 -9.21
CA LYS A 170 -2.82 2.82 -10.09
C LYS A 170 -3.74 1.75 -9.51
N ASN A 171 -3.74 1.59 -8.19
CA ASN A 171 -4.48 0.51 -7.52
C ASN A 171 -5.74 0.99 -6.79
N ALA A 172 -5.87 2.30 -6.59
CA ALA A 172 -7.08 2.89 -6.04
C ALA A 172 -8.23 2.81 -7.04
N TYR A 173 -9.43 2.68 -6.51
CA TYR A 173 -10.64 2.76 -7.32
C TYR A 173 -10.79 4.18 -7.88
N SER A 174 -10.77 4.29 -9.22
CA SER A 174 -10.93 5.55 -9.93
C SER A 174 -12.32 5.66 -10.56
N ILE A 175 -12.89 6.86 -10.50
CA ILE A 175 -14.10 7.25 -11.24
C ILE A 175 -13.67 8.10 -12.43
N GLU A 176 -14.07 7.71 -13.62
CA GLU A 176 -13.84 8.50 -14.84
C GLU A 176 -14.98 9.52 -15.04
N LEU A 177 -14.62 10.79 -15.20
CA LEU A 177 -15.53 11.88 -15.50
C LEU A 177 -15.14 12.50 -16.84
N THR A 178 -16.08 12.56 -17.78
CA THR A 178 -15.84 13.29 -19.03
C THR A 178 -16.07 14.77 -18.78
N THR A 179 -15.20 15.62 -19.31
CA THR A 179 -15.32 17.07 -19.16
C THR A 179 -15.54 17.76 -20.49
N THR A 180 -16.31 18.86 -20.48
CA THR A 180 -16.66 19.59 -21.70
C THR A 180 -15.94 20.94 -21.77
N THR A 181 -16.43 21.93 -21.03
CA THR A 181 -15.95 23.31 -21.09
C THR A 181 -15.15 23.62 -19.83
N GLY A 182 -13.92 24.11 -20.00
CA GLY A 182 -13.07 24.46 -18.87
C GLY A 182 -11.77 25.16 -19.25
N THR A 183 -10.98 25.49 -18.24
CA THR A 183 -9.68 26.14 -18.37
C THR A 183 -8.67 25.52 -17.41
N GLY A 184 -7.45 25.28 -17.88
CA GLY A 184 -6.34 24.73 -17.10
C GLY A 184 -6.07 23.26 -17.41
N ASP A 185 -5.05 22.68 -16.79
CA ASP A 185 -4.81 21.23 -16.82
C ASP A 185 -4.80 20.75 -15.38
N TYR A 186 -5.49 19.64 -15.11
CA TYR A 186 -5.44 19.04 -13.77
C TYR A 186 -4.08 18.38 -13.54
N VAL A 187 -3.53 18.54 -12.34
CA VAL A 187 -2.28 17.95 -11.90
C VAL A 187 -2.56 16.71 -11.05
N VAL A 188 -1.88 15.60 -11.35
CA VAL A 188 -2.00 14.36 -10.58
C VAL A 188 -1.71 14.63 -9.10
N GLY A 189 -2.61 14.17 -8.24
CA GLY A 189 -2.54 14.32 -6.79
C GLY A 189 -3.15 15.60 -6.23
N GLU A 190 -3.68 16.50 -7.06
CA GLU A 190 -4.41 17.66 -6.56
C GLU A 190 -5.81 17.27 -6.05
N ASN A 191 -6.32 18.03 -5.09
CA ASN A 191 -7.69 17.88 -4.63
C ASN A 191 -8.62 18.63 -5.59
N VAL A 192 -9.69 17.97 -6.00
CA VAL A 192 -10.78 18.57 -6.75
C VAL A 192 -12.03 18.61 -5.89
N PHE A 193 -12.82 19.66 -6.10
CA PHE A 193 -14.05 19.83 -5.37
C PHE A 193 -15.14 20.43 -6.25
N GLN A 194 -16.38 20.10 -5.90
CA GLN A 194 -17.58 20.65 -6.49
C GLN A 194 -18.35 21.41 -5.42
N GLY A 195 -18.35 22.74 -5.47
CA GLY A 195 -19.04 23.59 -4.50
C GLY A 195 -18.34 24.93 -4.27
N THR A 196 -18.79 25.71 -3.29
CA THR A 196 -18.27 27.07 -3.07
C THR A 196 -16.85 27.11 -2.51
N ASP A 197 -16.45 26.10 -1.73
CA ASP A 197 -15.13 25.99 -1.10
C ASP A 197 -14.77 24.52 -0.80
N LEU A 198 -13.47 24.19 -0.74
CA LEU A 198 -12.95 22.87 -0.33
C LEU A 198 -13.52 22.37 1.01
N ALA A 199 -13.92 23.28 1.92
CA ALA A 199 -14.50 22.92 3.22
C ALA A 199 -15.99 22.51 3.12
N SER A 200 -16.76 23.14 2.23
CA SER A 200 -18.22 22.98 2.12
C SER A 200 -18.67 22.33 0.80
N ALA A 201 -17.74 21.69 0.09
CA ALA A 201 -18.04 21.07 -1.20
C ALA A 201 -19.01 19.90 -1.08
N THR A 202 -19.91 19.79 -2.06
CA THR A 202 -20.92 18.74 -2.22
C THR A 202 -20.29 17.41 -2.65
N ALA A 203 -19.23 17.49 -3.44
CA ALA A 203 -18.38 16.37 -3.82
C ALA A 203 -16.91 16.77 -3.77
N LYS A 204 -16.03 15.84 -3.38
CA LYS A 204 -14.58 15.99 -3.33
C LYS A 204 -13.93 14.74 -3.88
N GLY A 205 -12.75 14.87 -4.46
CA GLY A 205 -11.94 13.75 -4.92
C GLY A 205 -10.50 14.19 -5.10
N ARG A 206 -9.62 13.26 -5.45
CA ARG A 206 -8.24 13.55 -5.84
C ARG A 206 -7.99 13.08 -7.27
N VAL A 207 -7.26 13.87 -8.04
CA VAL A 207 -6.92 13.54 -9.43
C VAL A 207 -5.93 12.39 -9.46
N ALA A 208 -6.30 11.28 -10.10
CA ALA A 208 -5.41 10.16 -10.41
C ALA A 208 -4.76 10.33 -11.79
N SER A 209 -5.52 10.78 -12.78
CA SER A 209 -5.03 11.02 -14.14
C SER A 209 -5.89 12.08 -14.84
N TRP A 210 -5.28 12.78 -15.79
CA TRP A 210 -5.94 13.73 -16.68
C TRP A 210 -5.42 13.52 -18.10
N ALA A 211 -6.28 13.03 -18.98
CA ALA A 211 -5.95 12.82 -20.39
C ALA A 211 -7.19 12.98 -21.27
N ASN A 212 -7.03 13.64 -22.42
CA ASN A 212 -8.08 13.77 -23.44
C ASN A 212 -9.44 14.31 -22.94
N ASN A 213 -9.42 15.26 -22.00
CA ASN A 213 -10.61 15.78 -21.30
C ASN A 213 -11.37 14.75 -20.44
N THR A 214 -10.76 13.60 -20.15
CA THR A 214 -11.24 12.65 -19.16
C THR A 214 -10.47 12.85 -17.86
N LEU A 215 -11.20 13.06 -16.77
CA LEU A 215 -10.70 13.22 -15.42
C LEU A 215 -10.91 11.93 -14.64
N GLU A 216 -9.83 11.29 -14.20
CA GLU A 216 -9.90 10.14 -13.32
C GLU A 216 -9.74 10.60 -11.87
N LEU A 217 -10.73 10.31 -11.03
CA LEU A 217 -10.76 10.70 -9.62
C LEU A 217 -10.72 9.50 -8.69
N ILE A 218 -9.87 9.57 -7.68
CA ILE A 218 -9.82 8.61 -6.58
C ILE A 218 -10.26 9.29 -5.27
N ASP A 219 -10.47 8.52 -4.21
CA ASP A 219 -10.89 9.01 -2.89
C ASP A 219 -12.13 9.92 -2.95
N VAL A 220 -13.10 9.56 -3.80
CA VAL A 220 -14.30 10.37 -4.04
C VAL A 220 -15.25 10.32 -2.84
N VAL A 221 -15.58 11.51 -2.32
CA VAL A 221 -16.57 11.71 -1.25
C VAL A 221 -17.67 12.60 -1.77
N GLY A 222 -18.88 12.05 -1.89
CA GLY A 222 -20.06 12.74 -2.42
C GLY A 222 -20.41 12.33 -3.85
N LYS A 223 -21.54 12.83 -4.36
CA LYS A 223 -22.00 12.55 -5.72
C LYS A 223 -21.71 13.77 -6.59
N PHE A 224 -20.95 13.56 -7.67
CA PHE A 224 -20.74 14.61 -8.65
C PHE A 224 -22.03 14.85 -9.44
N VAL A 225 -22.33 16.11 -9.71
CA VAL A 225 -23.53 16.52 -10.47
C VAL A 225 -23.11 17.02 -11.84
N GLU A 226 -23.83 16.58 -12.88
CA GLU A 226 -23.67 17.01 -14.27
C GLU A 226 -23.88 18.52 -14.44
N GLY A 227 -23.17 19.14 -15.38
CA GLY A 227 -23.38 20.54 -15.76
C GLY A 227 -22.89 21.57 -14.73
N VAL A 228 -22.04 21.13 -13.80
CA VAL A 228 -21.45 21.97 -12.76
C VAL A 228 -19.93 21.83 -12.83
N THR A 229 -19.24 22.94 -12.59
CA THR A 229 -17.78 22.99 -12.60
C THR A 229 -17.19 22.23 -11.42
N VAL A 230 -16.19 21.40 -11.71
CA VAL A 230 -15.23 20.88 -10.74
C VAL A 230 -14.05 21.82 -10.73
N ASP A 231 -13.70 22.32 -9.56
CA ASP A 231 -12.57 23.21 -9.36
C ASP A 231 -11.43 22.42 -8.70
N GLY A 232 -10.25 22.49 -9.30
CA GLY A 232 -9.00 21.95 -8.76
C GLY A 232 -8.24 23.00 -7.94
N ASP A 233 -7.51 22.55 -6.92
CA ASP A 233 -6.65 23.41 -6.10
C ASP A 233 -5.55 24.12 -6.93
N GLY A 234 -5.15 23.52 -8.06
CA GLY A 234 -4.23 24.10 -9.05
C GLY A 234 -4.83 25.18 -9.96
N GLY A 235 -6.11 25.52 -9.78
CA GLY A 235 -6.82 26.53 -10.58
C GLY A 235 -7.38 26.04 -11.91
N ALA A 236 -7.33 24.72 -12.17
CA ALA A 236 -8.06 24.09 -13.25
C ALA A 236 -9.55 24.03 -12.90
N SER A 237 -10.43 24.31 -13.86
CA SER A 237 -11.87 24.26 -13.67
C SER A 237 -12.54 23.74 -14.92
N TYR A 238 -13.32 22.66 -14.80
CA TYR A 238 -14.03 22.04 -15.92
C TYR A 238 -15.44 21.65 -15.53
N GLU A 239 -16.39 21.88 -16.44
CA GLU A 239 -17.75 21.37 -16.36
C GLU A 239 -17.78 19.87 -16.68
N ILE A 240 -18.41 19.08 -15.80
CA ILE A 240 -18.55 17.64 -16.00
C ILE A 240 -19.75 17.34 -16.90
N ASP A 241 -19.53 16.46 -17.86
CA ASP A 241 -20.55 15.73 -18.59
C ASP A 241 -20.53 14.28 -18.11
N LEU A 242 -21.56 13.88 -17.38
CA LEU A 242 -21.66 12.52 -16.84
C LEU A 242 -22.21 11.63 -17.96
N PRO A 243 -21.55 10.54 -18.34
CA PRO A 243 -22.18 9.58 -19.25
C PRO A 243 -23.47 9.05 -18.62
N ASP A 244 -24.49 8.74 -19.45
CA ASP A 244 -25.79 8.18 -19.06
C ASP A 244 -25.69 6.91 -18.17
N SER A 245 -24.50 6.31 -18.04
CA SER A 245 -24.19 5.18 -17.15
C SER A 245 -23.82 5.57 -15.72
N TYR A 246 -23.88 6.85 -15.34
CA TYR A 246 -23.59 7.31 -13.97
C TYR A 246 -24.67 6.89 -12.93
N GLU A 247 -25.71 6.17 -13.37
CA GLU A 247 -26.79 5.69 -12.49
C GLU A 247 -26.57 4.29 -11.90
N ASP A 248 -25.59 3.51 -12.37
CA ASP A 248 -25.17 2.30 -11.67
C ASP A 248 -23.64 2.25 -11.64
N VAL A 249 -23.10 2.44 -10.44
CA VAL A 249 -21.69 2.21 -10.14
C VAL A 249 -21.47 0.70 -10.20
N GLU A 250 -21.44 0.13 -11.40
CA GLU A 250 -20.83 -1.18 -11.59
C GLU A 250 -19.37 -1.04 -11.18
N LEU A 251 -19.03 -1.77 -10.13
CA LEU A 251 -17.70 -1.88 -9.54
C LEU A 251 -16.79 -2.64 -10.52
N ASP A 252 -16.56 -2.09 -11.70
CA ASP A 252 -15.71 -2.72 -12.70
C ASP A 252 -14.26 -2.53 -12.25
N MET A 253 -13.75 -3.52 -11.51
CA MET A 253 -12.33 -3.63 -11.24
C MET A 253 -11.61 -3.90 -12.57
N PRO A 254 -10.42 -3.32 -12.80
CA PRO A 254 -9.63 -3.69 -13.98
C PRO A 254 -9.44 -5.20 -14.00
N ASN A 255 -9.95 -5.85 -15.06
CA ASN A 255 -9.95 -7.31 -15.16
C ASN A 255 -8.49 -7.83 -15.16
N ASP A 256 -8.10 -8.54 -14.10
CA ASP A 256 -6.84 -9.28 -14.06
C ASP A 256 -6.86 -10.32 -15.21
N PRO A 257 -5.80 -10.43 -16.04
CA PRO A 257 -5.71 -11.45 -17.07
C PRO A 257 -5.87 -12.91 -16.57
N LEU A 258 -5.76 -13.15 -15.26
CA LEU A 258 -5.99 -14.44 -14.59
C LEU A 258 -7.39 -14.55 -13.94
N SER A 259 -8.20 -13.49 -13.97
CA SER A 259 -9.55 -13.49 -13.39
C SER A 259 -10.57 -14.02 -14.41
N ASP A 260 -11.08 -15.21 -14.12
CA ASP A 260 -12.11 -15.89 -14.92
C ASP A 260 -13.55 -15.55 -14.45
N ASN A 261 -13.72 -14.62 -13.50
CA ASN A 261 -15.01 -14.34 -12.87
C ASN A 261 -16.10 -13.93 -13.87
N ILE A 262 -15.76 -13.10 -14.87
CA ILE A 262 -16.67 -12.67 -15.95
C ILE A 262 -17.05 -13.86 -16.86
N ASP A 263 -16.10 -14.77 -17.10
CA ASP A 263 -16.37 -15.97 -17.91
C ASP A 263 -17.25 -16.95 -17.13
N TYR A 264 -17.07 -17.08 -15.81
CA TYR A 264 -17.96 -17.86 -14.95
C TYR A 264 -19.38 -17.27 -14.89
N GLU A 265 -19.51 -15.95 -14.84
CA GLU A 265 -20.82 -15.28 -14.90
C GLU A 265 -21.52 -15.52 -16.23
N LYS A 266 -20.82 -15.32 -17.36
CA LYS A 266 -21.36 -15.56 -18.71
C LYS A 266 -21.72 -17.02 -18.97
N GLU A 267 -20.99 -17.97 -18.38
CA GLU A 267 -21.36 -19.39 -18.45
C GLU A 267 -22.52 -19.72 -17.51
N ALA A 268 -22.64 -19.07 -16.34
CA ALA A 268 -23.77 -19.24 -15.43
C ALA A 268 -25.09 -18.69 -16.00
N ASP A 269 -25.06 -17.56 -16.70
CA ASP A 269 -26.22 -16.98 -17.37
C ASP A 269 -26.76 -17.86 -18.51
N LYS A 270 -25.95 -18.77 -19.07
CA LYS A 270 -26.41 -19.79 -20.02
C LYS A 270 -27.16 -20.94 -19.34
N VAL A 271 -27.00 -21.12 -18.03
CA VAL A 271 -27.61 -22.23 -17.28
C VAL A 271 -29.05 -21.91 -16.87
N ILE A 272 -29.37 -20.64 -16.60
CA ILE A 272 -30.72 -20.21 -16.21
C ILE A 272 -31.22 -19.15 -17.20
N ASP A 273 -32.17 -19.53 -18.04
CA ASP A 273 -32.83 -18.64 -18.99
C ASP A 273 -33.89 -17.78 -18.29
N PHE A 274 -33.58 -16.50 -18.07
CA PHE A 274 -34.49 -15.52 -17.48
C PHE A 274 -35.31 -14.75 -18.54
N SER A 275 -35.28 -15.14 -19.81
CA SER A 275 -36.10 -14.53 -20.86
C SER A 275 -37.59 -14.88 -20.73
N GLU A 276 -37.91 -15.97 -20.03
CA GLU A 276 -39.27 -16.37 -19.70
C GLU A 276 -39.66 -15.88 -18.29
N ASN A 277 -40.81 -15.22 -18.19
CA ASN A 277 -41.28 -14.56 -16.96
C ASN A 277 -41.64 -15.55 -15.82
N ASN A 278 -41.58 -16.87 -16.09
CA ASN A 278 -41.83 -17.91 -15.09
C ASN A 278 -41.20 -19.26 -15.48
N PRO A 279 -39.88 -19.44 -15.27
CA PRO A 279 -39.16 -20.64 -15.70
C PRO A 279 -39.48 -21.91 -14.90
N PHE A 280 -40.38 -21.85 -13.90
CA PHE A 280 -40.72 -22.97 -13.02
C PHE A 280 -42.22 -23.33 -13.01
N SER A 281 -43.01 -22.86 -13.98
CA SER A 281 -44.46 -23.10 -14.05
C SER A 281 -44.83 -24.01 -15.22
N GLU A 282 -45.38 -25.20 -14.93
CA GLU A 282 -46.02 -26.09 -15.92
C GLU A 282 -47.44 -25.60 -16.30
N GLU A 283 -47.60 -24.33 -16.69
CA GLU A 283 -48.83 -23.88 -17.36
C GLU A 283 -48.53 -23.66 -18.84
N ASP A 284 -48.36 -24.80 -19.54
CA ASP A 284 -48.64 -24.90 -20.96
C ASP A 284 -50.16 -24.73 -21.15
N LEU A 285 -50.57 -23.57 -21.68
CA LEU A 285 -51.74 -23.41 -22.58
C LEU A 285 -51.77 -22.05 -23.28
#